data_AF-A0A960T6A6-F1
#
_entry.id   AF-A0A960T6A6-F1
#
_cell.length_a   1.000
_cell.length_b   1.000
_cell.length_c   1.000
_cell.angle_alpha   90.00
_cell.angle_beta   90.00
_cell.angle_gamma   90.00
#
_symmetry.space_group_name_H-M   'P 1'
#
loop_
_entity.id
_entity.type
_entity.pdbx_description
1 polymer ?
#
loop_
_entity_poly.entity_id
_entity_poly.type
_entity_poly.pdbx_seq_one_letter_code
_entity_poly.pdbx_strand_id
1 'polypeptide(L)'
;HEDRGLGLEFLRHIERTQVLVFVLDASGIDGRHPLEDLKTLRSELQAYNPVLLEKPCVVALNKIDAEESAEKMEEFRAAYDGDFDSLFEISAQEQLNLAACLDKIREKAQRNGKHF
;
A
#
# COMPACT_ATOMS: atom_id res chain seq x y z
N HIS A 1 14.83 9.97 20.82
CA HIS A 1 15.02 9.85 19.37
C HIS A 1 13.71 9.37 18.80
N GLU A 2 13.02 10.22 18.06
CA GLU A 2 11.67 9.98 17.59
C GLU A 2 11.67 8.94 16.46
N ASP A 3 11.09 7.79 16.79
CA ASP A 3 10.85 6.62 15.95
C ASP A 3 9.72 6.89 14.93
N ARG A 4 9.83 7.96 14.12
CA ARG A 4 8.76 8.37 13.18
C ARG A 4 8.77 7.67 11.81
N GLY A 5 9.72 6.77 11.57
CA GLY A 5 9.80 6.01 10.32
C GLY A 5 9.35 4.56 10.51
N LEU A 6 9.36 3.78 9.43
CA LEU A 6 9.01 2.35 9.45
C LEU A 6 9.80 1.50 10.47
N GLY A 7 10.96 1.98 10.93
CA GLY A 7 11.83 1.29 11.89
C GLY A 7 12.76 0.26 11.22
N LEU A 8 14.03 0.23 11.64
CA LEU A 8 15.06 -0.59 10.98
C LEU A 8 14.76 -2.09 11.05
N GLU A 9 14.22 -2.58 12.16
CA GLU A 9 13.86 -3.99 12.30
C GLU A 9 12.75 -4.37 11.31
N PHE A 10 11.71 -3.55 11.18
CA PHE A 10 10.63 -3.79 10.21
C PHE A 10 11.13 -3.76 8.76
N LEU A 11 12.01 -2.79 8.42
CA LEU A 11 12.62 -2.71 7.09
C LEU A 11 13.40 -3.98 6.73
N ARG A 12 14.17 -4.54 7.68
CA ARG A 12 14.86 -5.84 7.51
C ARG A 12 13.90 -7.02 7.34
N HIS A 13 12.69 -6.96 7.90
CA HIS A 13 11.67 -7.99 7.68
C HIS A 13 11.09 -7.89 6.26
N ILE A 14 10.83 -6.67 5.78
CA ILE A 14 10.35 -6.41 4.41
C ILE A 14 11.32 -6.94 3.33
N GLU A 15 12.62 -6.97 3.59
CA GLU A 15 13.58 -7.53 2.64
C GLU A 15 13.32 -9.01 2.31
N ARG A 16 12.74 -9.78 3.23
CA ARG A 16 12.43 -11.20 3.03
C ARG A 16 11.05 -11.47 2.42
N THR A 17 10.21 -10.45 2.26
CA THR A 17 8.87 -10.64 1.68
C THR A 17 8.93 -10.70 0.16
N GLN A 18 8.02 -11.48 -0.45
CA GLN A 18 7.93 -11.61 -1.90
C GLN A 18 7.04 -10.54 -2.55
N VAL A 19 6.14 -9.94 -1.78
CA VAL A 19 5.17 -8.92 -2.22
C VAL A 19 5.09 -7.84 -1.15
N LEU A 20 4.99 -6.58 -1.58
CA LEU A 20 4.73 -5.44 -0.72
C LEU A 20 3.24 -5.07 -0.78
N VAL A 21 2.66 -4.73 0.37
CA VAL A 21 1.29 -4.23 0.43
C VAL A 21 1.31 -2.89 1.14
N PHE A 22 1.01 -1.83 0.41
CA PHE A 22 0.85 -0.49 0.97
C PHE A 22 -0.60 -0.33 1.40
N VAL A 23 -0.85 -0.30 2.70
CA VAL A 23 -2.19 -0.05 3.25
C VAL A 23 -2.27 1.42 3.65
N LEU A 24 -3.16 2.17 2.99
CA LEU A 24 -3.28 3.61 3.15
C LEU A 24 -4.66 3.93 3.71
N ASP A 25 -4.75 4.92 4.58
CA ASP A 25 -6.02 5.36 5.13
C ASP A 25 -6.72 6.32 4.16
N ALA A 26 -7.88 5.93 3.64
CA ALA A 26 -8.68 6.78 2.75
C ALA A 26 -9.71 7.62 3.51
N SER A 27 -9.85 7.47 4.84
CA SER A 27 -10.90 8.15 5.60
C SER A 27 -10.65 9.65 5.80
N GLY A 28 -9.43 10.13 5.55
CA GLY A 28 -9.08 11.54 5.75
C GLY A 28 -9.00 11.95 7.23
N ILE A 29 -9.23 11.03 8.16
CA ILE A 29 -9.14 11.28 9.60
C ILE A 29 -7.74 11.80 9.94
N ASP A 30 -7.69 12.81 10.80
CA ASP A 30 -6.44 13.50 11.22
C ASP A 30 -5.78 14.32 10.09
N GLY A 31 -6.51 14.61 9.00
CA GLY A 31 -6.00 15.41 7.88
C GLY A 31 -4.98 14.65 7.02
N ARG A 32 -5.00 13.31 7.05
CA ARG A 32 -4.09 12.48 6.25
C ARG A 32 -4.56 12.35 4.82
N HIS A 33 -3.60 12.41 3.91
CA HIS A 33 -3.81 12.19 2.50
C HIS A 33 -3.14 10.89 2.06
N PRO A 34 -3.90 9.88 1.57
CA PRO A 34 -3.34 8.56 1.25
C PRO A 34 -2.23 8.65 0.20
N LEU A 35 -2.27 9.64 -0.69
CA LEU A 35 -1.24 9.85 -1.70
C LEU A 35 0.09 10.31 -1.08
N GLU A 36 0.02 11.20 -0.09
CA GLU A 36 1.21 11.69 0.62
C GLU A 36 1.81 10.60 1.49
N ASP A 37 0.98 9.80 2.16
CA ASP A 37 1.41 8.62 2.90
C ASP A 37 2.15 7.63 1.97
N LEU A 38 1.59 7.33 0.79
CA LEU A 38 2.25 6.45 -0.18
C LEU A 38 3.60 7.01 -0.63
N LYS A 39 3.67 8.30 -0.95
CA LYS A 39 4.92 8.96 -1.38
C LYS A 39 5.98 8.91 -0.28
N THR A 40 5.57 9.15 0.97
CA THR A 40 6.45 9.09 2.14
C THR A 40 7.00 7.67 2.32
N LEU A 41 6.12 6.66 2.37
CA LEU A 41 6.50 5.25 2.50
C LEU A 41 7.43 4.79 1.38
N ARG A 42 7.13 5.15 0.12
CA ARG A 42 8.02 4.82 -1.01
C ARG A 42 9.37 5.50 -0.90
N SER A 43 9.41 6.75 -0.44
CA SER A 43 10.67 7.49 -0.26
C SER A 43 11.53 6.88 0.85
N GLU A 44 10.92 6.46 1.97
CA GLU A 44 11.63 5.76 3.05
C GLU A 44 12.20 4.41 2.59
N LEU A 45 11.40 3.62 1.85
CA LEU A 45 11.88 2.37 1.27
C LEU A 45 12.99 2.59 0.24
N GLN A 46 12.87 3.62 -0.61
CA GLN A 46 13.90 3.97 -1.59
C GLN A 46 15.21 4.38 -0.92
N ALA A 47 15.13 5.16 0.17
CA ALA A 47 16.29 5.59 0.94
C ALA A 47 16.97 4.43 1.66
N TYR A 48 16.21 3.41 2.07
CA TYR A 48 16.74 2.20 2.70
C TYR A 48 17.36 1.25 1.67
N ASN A 49 16.59 0.80 0.68
CA ASN A 49 17.04 -0.08 -0.39
C ASN A 49 16.10 0.05 -1.61
N PRO A 50 16.55 0.68 -2.72
CA PRO A 50 15.71 0.94 -3.88
C PRO A 50 15.19 -0.34 -4.57
N VAL A 51 15.89 -1.46 -4.42
CA VAL A 51 15.46 -2.77 -4.97
C VAL A 51 14.14 -3.24 -4.36
N LEU A 52 13.79 -2.78 -3.15
CA LEU A 52 12.50 -3.09 -2.55
C LEU A 52 11.32 -2.55 -3.36
N LEU A 53 11.49 -1.41 -4.05
CA LEU A 53 10.45 -0.83 -4.90
C LEU A 53 10.27 -1.58 -6.22
N GLU A 54 11.20 -2.45 -6.59
CA GLU A 54 11.07 -3.34 -7.75
C GLU A 54 10.23 -4.59 -7.44
N LYS A 55 9.99 -4.87 -6.15
CA LYS A 55 9.14 -5.99 -5.75
C LYS A 55 7.71 -5.76 -6.21
N PRO A 56 6.97 -6.83 -6.57
CA PRO A 56 5.54 -6.74 -6.80
C PRO A 56 4.86 -6.07 -5.62
N CYS A 57 4.07 -5.04 -5.89
CA CYS A 57 3.33 -4.32 -4.87
C CYS A 57 1.82 -4.33 -5.15
N VAL A 58 1.06 -4.14 -4.08
CA VAL A 58 -0.39 -3.89 -4.07
C VAL A 58 -0.62 -2.65 -3.21
N VAL A 59 -1.49 -1.76 -3.66
CA VAL A 59 -1.93 -0.59 -2.90
C VAL A 59 -3.37 -0.82 -2.46
N ALA A 60 -3.61 -0.77 -1.16
CA ALA A 60 -4.92 -0.94 -0.55
C ALA A 60 -5.35 0.37 0.13
N LEU A 61 -6.28 1.09 -0.48
CA LEU A 61 -6.98 2.22 0.12
C LEU A 61 -8.02 1.67 1.09
N ASN A 62 -7.73 1.76 2.39
CA ASN A 62 -8.56 1.22 3.46
C ASN A 62 -9.51 2.27 4.03
N LYS A 63 -10.60 1.82 4.68
CA LYS A 63 -11.66 2.65 5.28
C LYS A 63 -12.53 3.41 4.28
N ILE A 64 -12.89 2.74 3.18
CA ILE A 64 -13.81 3.30 2.18
C ILE A 64 -15.26 3.46 2.68
N ASP A 65 -15.55 2.97 3.89
CA ASP A 65 -16.82 3.14 4.59
C ASP A 65 -16.98 4.55 5.21
N ALA A 66 -15.90 5.35 5.28
CA ALA A 66 -15.97 6.71 5.80
C ALA A 66 -16.60 7.67 4.78
N GLU A 67 -17.40 8.63 5.27
CA GLU A 67 -18.12 9.61 4.43
C GLU A 67 -17.18 10.46 3.56
N GLU A 68 -16.03 10.86 4.11
CA GLU A 68 -15.01 11.67 3.42
C GLU A 68 -14.12 10.88 2.45
N SER A 69 -14.27 9.55 2.41
CA SER A 69 -13.37 8.70 1.62
C SER A 69 -13.53 8.89 0.11
N ALA A 70 -14.74 9.18 -0.37
CA ALA A 70 -15.03 9.28 -1.81
C ALA A 70 -14.18 10.36 -2.51
N GLU A 71 -14.12 11.56 -1.91
CA GLU A 71 -13.33 12.68 -2.45
C GLU A 71 -11.84 12.34 -2.45
N LYS A 72 -11.33 11.82 -1.34
CA LYS A 72 -9.91 11.47 -1.18
C LYS A 72 -9.48 10.34 -2.13
N MET A 73 -10.37 9.39 -2.39
CA MET A 73 -10.15 8.33 -3.39
C MET A 73 -10.12 8.88 -4.81
N GLU A 74 -11.00 9.82 -5.15
CA GLU A 74 -10.99 10.48 -6.46
C GLU A 74 -9.69 11.28 -6.67
N GLU A 75 -9.29 12.08 -5.68
CA GLU A 75 -8.02 12.81 -5.69
C GLU A 75 -6.82 11.85 -5.82
N PHE A 76 -6.83 10.74 -5.07
CA PHE A 76 -5.80 9.72 -5.15
C PHE A 76 -5.74 9.12 -6.56
N ARG A 77 -6.87 8.68 -7.12
CA ARG A 77 -6.94 8.08 -8.46
C ARG A 77 -6.48 9.05 -9.54
N ALA A 78 -6.80 10.34 -9.43
CA ALA A 78 -6.39 11.36 -10.39
C ALA A 78 -4.86 11.59 -10.40
N ALA A 79 -4.20 11.44 -9.25
CA ALA A 79 -2.78 11.70 -9.09
C ALA A 79 -1.91 10.43 -8.97
N TYR A 80 -2.52 9.25 -8.93
CA TYR A 80 -1.83 7.97 -8.81
C TYR A 80 -1.25 7.55 -10.17
N ASP A 81 0.08 7.49 -10.22
CA ASP A 81 0.86 7.11 -11.41
C ASP A 81 1.27 5.61 -11.38
N GLY A 82 0.73 4.84 -10.44
CA GLY A 82 1.04 3.42 -10.30
C GLY A 82 0.14 2.50 -11.11
N ASP A 83 0.33 1.20 -10.92
CA ASP A 83 -0.49 0.19 -11.57
C ASP A 83 -1.89 0.11 -10.93
N PHE A 84 -2.93 0.43 -11.73
CA PHE A 84 -4.33 0.40 -11.30
C PHE A 84 -4.87 -1.03 -11.17
N ASP A 85 -4.28 -2.02 -11.84
CA ASP A 85 -4.60 -3.45 -11.65
C ASP A 85 -4.20 -3.95 -10.24
N SER A 86 -3.33 -3.20 -9.56
CA SER A 86 -2.86 -3.46 -8.20
C SER A 86 -3.41 -2.49 -7.16
N LEU A 87 -4.38 -1.65 -7.53
CA LEU A 87 -5.03 -0.69 -6.63
C LEU A 87 -6.39 -1.24 -6.18
N PHE A 88 -6.57 -1.37 -4.86
CA PHE A 88 -7.79 -1.88 -4.26
C PHE A 88 -8.35 -0.91 -3.24
N GLU A 89 -9.63 -0.64 -3.35
CA GLU A 89 -10.43 0.07 -2.35
C GLU A 89 -11.06 -0.96 -1.43
N ILE A 90 -10.70 -0.96 -0.16
CA ILE A 90 -11.14 -1.96 0.82
C ILE A 90 -11.76 -1.31 2.06
N SER A 91 -12.67 -2.02 2.70
CA SER A 91 -13.03 -1.75 4.10
C SER A 91 -12.69 -3.00 4.90
N ALA A 92 -11.70 -2.90 5.77
CA ALA A 92 -11.38 -3.99 6.70
C ALA A 92 -12.52 -4.22 7.71
N GLN A 93 -13.23 -3.16 8.09
CA GLN A 93 -14.33 -3.22 9.05
C GLN A 93 -15.57 -3.91 8.46
N GLU A 94 -15.97 -3.48 7.26
CA GLU A 94 -17.15 -4.02 6.56
C GLU A 94 -16.81 -5.24 5.68
N GLN A 95 -15.54 -5.68 5.70
CA GLN A 95 -14.98 -6.75 4.86
C GLN A 95 -15.21 -6.58 3.35
N LEU A 96 -15.29 -5.33 2.88
CA LEU A 96 -15.50 -5.01 1.47
C LEU A 96 -14.20 -5.17 0.68
N ASN A 97 -14.30 -5.82 -0.49
CA ASN A 97 -13.22 -6.02 -1.47
C ASN A 97 -11.95 -6.71 -0.95
N LEU A 98 -11.96 -7.21 0.29
CA LEU A 98 -10.82 -7.87 0.92
C LEU A 98 -10.42 -9.15 0.18
N ALA A 99 -11.41 -9.95 -0.25
CA ALA A 99 -11.15 -11.19 -0.98
C ALA A 99 -10.42 -10.93 -2.31
N ALA A 100 -10.84 -9.92 -3.07
CA ALA A 100 -10.20 -9.53 -4.32
C ALA A 100 -8.76 -9.03 -4.10
N CYS A 101 -8.55 -8.20 -3.08
CA CYS A 101 -7.22 -7.73 -2.70
C CYS A 101 -6.28 -8.89 -2.32
N LEU A 102 -6.77 -9.83 -1.49
CA LEU A 102 -6.00 -11.01 -1.09
C LEU A 102 -5.70 -11.94 -2.26
N ASP A 103 -6.64 -12.14 -3.18
CA ASP A 103 -6.42 -12.94 -4.38
C ASP A 103 -5.31 -12.33 -5.26
N LYS A 104 -5.31 -10.99 -5.42
CA LYS A 104 -4.26 -10.30 -6.16
C LYS A 104 -2.88 -10.42 -5.50
N ILE A 105 -2.82 -10.31 -4.17
CA ILE A 105 -1.58 -10.52 -3.41
C ILE A 105 -1.05 -11.94 -3.66
N ARG A 106 -1.93 -12.95 -3.62
CA ARG A 106 -1.57 -14.36 -3.90
C ARG A 106 -1.08 -14.54 -5.34
N GLU A 107 -1.76 -13.95 -6.32
CA GLU A 107 -1.36 -13.98 -7.73
C GLU A 107 0.07 -13.43 -7.90
N LYS A 108 0.35 -12.25 -7.33
CA LYS A 108 1.68 -11.62 -7.41
C LYS A 108 2.76 -12.44 -6.69
N ALA A 109 2.45 -13.02 -5.54
CA ALA A 109 3.39 -13.86 -4.80
C ALA A 109 3.78 -15.11 -5.59
N GLN A 110 2.82 -15.76 -6.25
CA GLN A 110 3.06 -16.96 -7.06
C GLN A 110 3.84 -16.66 -8.35
N ARG A 111 3.60 -15.49 -8.98
CA ARG A 111 4.36 -15.07 -10.17
C ARG A 111 5.83 -14.78 -9.84
N ASN A 112 6.11 -14.28 -8.64
CA ASN A 112 7.47 -13.94 -8.22
C ASN A 112 8.29 -15.17 -7.76
N GLY A 113 7.64 -16.30 -7.49
CA GLY A 113 8.30 -17.55 -7.07
C GLY A 113 8.88 -18.39 -8.21
N LYS A 114 8.70 -18.00 -9.48
CA LYS A 114 9.17 -18.77 -10.66
C LYS A 114 10.57 -18.41 -11.16
N HIS A 115 11.35 -17.64 -10.39
CA HIS A 115 12.70 -17.21 -10.78
C HIS A 115 13.81 -17.86 -9.96
N PHE A 116 13.73 -19.20 -9.79
CA PHE A 116 14.82 -20.04 -9.31
C PHE A 116 14.88 -21.33 -10.13
#